data_AF-A0A925QUN3-F1
#
_entry.id   AF-A0A925QUN3-F1
#
_cell.length_a   1.000
_cell.length_b   1.000
_cell.length_c   1.000
_cell.angle_alpha   90.00
_cell.angle_beta   90.00
_cell.angle_gamma   90.00
#
_symmetry.space_group_name_H-M   'P 1'
#
loop_
_entity.id
_entity.type
_entity.pdbx_description
1 polymer ?
#
loop_
_entity_poly.entity_id
_entity_poly.type
_entity_poly.pdbx_seq_one_letter_code
_entity_poly.pdbx_strand_id
1 'polypeptide(L)'
;MGSFNRLTFEFERSTKVKSIDIKKLIKELTLEEKAGLCSGADFWHSKAVERLDLPDVMVSDGPHGLRKQDMLDKQLGLGASIKAVCFPTASALACSFDVELLNTLGCALGDECQAEEVSTL
;
A
#
# COMPACT_ATOMS: atom_id res chain seq x y z
N MET A 1 39.26 11.77 2.94
CA MET A 1 38.50 10.53 3.22
C MET A 1 37.44 10.86 4.25
N GLY A 2 36.29 11.36 3.81
CA GLY A 2 35.17 11.71 4.68
C GLY A 2 34.25 10.51 4.82
N SER A 3 34.08 10.03 6.04
CA SER A 3 33.16 8.97 6.43
C SER A 3 31.72 9.40 6.15
N PHE A 4 31.07 8.74 5.19
CA PHE A 4 29.61 8.80 5.04
C PHE A 4 28.99 8.01 6.18
N ASN A 5 28.50 8.71 7.21
CA ASN A 5 27.66 8.10 8.23
C ASN A 5 26.36 7.67 7.56
N ARG A 6 26.20 6.35 7.42
CA ARG A 6 24.94 5.70 7.05
C ARG A 6 23.98 5.96 8.21
N LEU A 7 23.14 6.98 8.10
CA LEU A 7 21.95 7.14 8.94
C LEU A 7 21.04 5.97 8.61
N THR A 8 21.21 4.87 9.34
CA THR A 8 20.22 3.80 9.42
C THR A 8 19.03 4.38 10.17
N PHE A 9 18.01 4.82 9.43
CA PHE A 9 16.67 4.95 10.00
C PHE A 9 16.21 3.54 10.35
N GLU A 10 16.39 3.13 11.60
CA GLU A 10 15.69 1.97 12.15
C GLU A 10 14.22 2.37 12.31
N PHE A 11 13.43 2.13 11.27
CA PHE A 11 11.98 2.16 11.38
C PHE A 11 11.58 0.94 12.22
N GLU A 12 11.19 1.16 13.47
CA GLU A 12 10.63 0.12 14.33
C GLU A 12 9.42 -0.50 13.62
N ARG A 13 9.61 -1.69 13.03
CA ARG A 13 8.52 -2.52 12.49
C ARG A 13 7.63 -3.01 13.62
N SER A 14 6.75 -2.15 14.13
CA SER A 14 5.73 -2.52 15.11
C SER A 14 4.33 -2.43 14.51
N THR A 15 4.04 -3.29 13.53
CA THR A 15 2.67 -3.68 13.24
C THR A 15 2.48 -5.12 13.72
N LYS A 16 1.98 -5.27 14.95
CA LYS A 16 1.36 -6.54 15.36
C LYS A 16 0.14 -6.73 14.47
N VAL A 17 0.30 -7.42 13.35
CA VAL A 17 -0.81 -7.87 12.52
C VAL A 17 -1.65 -8.77 13.42
N LYS A 18 -2.86 -8.30 13.80
CA LYS A 18 -3.83 -9.15 14.48
C LYS A 18 -4.07 -10.36 13.58
N SER A 19 -3.85 -11.56 14.12
CA SER A 19 -4.22 -12.79 13.42
C SER A 19 -5.74 -12.79 13.21
N ILE A 20 -6.17 -12.78 11.94
CA ILE A 20 -7.57 -12.85 11.55
C ILE A 20 -7.92 -14.31 11.30
N ASP A 21 -8.95 -14.84 11.98
CA ASP A 21 -9.55 -16.13 11.62
C ASP A 21 -10.55 -15.92 10.48
N ILE A 22 -10.05 -16.08 9.25
CA ILE A 22 -10.83 -15.91 8.02
C ILE A 22 -12.05 -16.84 7.98
N LYS A 23 -11.93 -18.08 8.48
CA LYS A 23 -13.04 -19.05 8.44
C LYS A 23 -14.16 -18.65 9.39
N LYS A 24 -13.81 -18.14 10.57
CA LYS A 24 -14.78 -17.59 11.52
C LYS A 24 -15.45 -16.34 10.95
N LEU A 25 -14.66 -15.41 10.41
CA LEU A 25 -15.17 -14.16 9.83
C LEU A 25 -16.19 -14.43 8.71
N ILE A 26 -15.86 -15.34 7.77
CA ILE A 26 -16.78 -15.72 6.67
C ILE A 26 -18.10 -16.31 7.17
N LYS A 27 -18.11 -16.98 8.34
CA LYS A 27 -19.36 -17.50 8.93
C LYS A 27 -20.21 -16.41 9.58
N GLU A 28 -19.59 -15.37 10.10
CA GLU A 28 -20.27 -14.27 10.78
C GLU A 28 -20.78 -13.18 9.82
N LEU A 29 -20.25 -13.14 8.59
CA LEU A 29 -20.70 -12.26 7.53
C LEU A 29 -22.10 -12.65 7.01
N THR A 30 -22.96 -11.65 6.82
CA THR A 30 -24.23 -11.79 6.08
C THR A 30 -23.96 -12.04 4.59
N LEU A 31 -25.02 -12.38 3.84
CA LEU A 31 -24.89 -12.55 2.40
C LEU A 31 -24.56 -11.21 1.72
N GLU A 32 -25.16 -10.13 2.20
CA GLU A 32 -24.98 -8.77 1.71
C GLU A 32 -23.55 -8.27 1.98
N GLU A 33 -23.02 -8.53 3.18
CA GLU A 33 -21.63 -8.20 3.53
C GLU A 33 -20.64 -8.97 2.64
N LYS A 34 -20.88 -10.27 2.39
CA LYS A 34 -20.07 -11.08 1.46
C LYS A 34 -20.08 -10.53 0.05
N ALA A 35 -21.27 -10.25 -0.49
CA ALA A 35 -21.39 -9.69 -1.83
C ALA A 35 -20.74 -8.31 -1.92
N GLY A 36 -20.86 -7.50 -0.85
CA GLY A 36 -20.25 -6.18 -0.75
C GLY A 36 -18.72 -6.22 -0.87
N LEU A 37 -18.06 -7.16 -0.18
CA LEU A 37 -16.61 -7.32 -0.18
C LEU A 37 -16.02 -7.71 -1.55
N CYS A 38 -16.84 -8.12 -2.52
CA CYS A 38 -16.42 -8.40 -3.90
C CYS A 38 -16.32 -7.13 -4.78
N SER A 39 -16.43 -5.94 -4.18
CA SER A 39 -16.39 -4.65 -4.86
C SER A 39 -15.71 -3.61 -3.96
N GLY A 40 -15.06 -2.61 -4.57
CA GLY A 40 -14.56 -1.44 -3.83
C GLY A 40 -15.70 -0.65 -3.18
N ALA A 41 -15.40 0.02 -2.06
CA ALA A 41 -16.24 1.09 -1.54
C ALA A 41 -16.17 2.33 -2.45
N ASP A 42 -14.97 2.59 -2.97
CA ASP A 42 -14.68 3.62 -3.96
C ASP A 42 -13.56 3.14 -4.92
N PHE A 43 -12.87 4.07 -5.58
CA PHE A 43 -11.77 3.76 -6.51
C PHE A 43 -10.53 3.15 -5.84
N TRP A 44 -10.33 3.42 -4.55
CA TRP A 44 -9.09 3.16 -3.82
C TRP A 44 -9.29 2.33 -2.55
N HIS A 45 -10.51 2.16 -2.05
CA HIS A 45 -10.78 1.48 -0.79
C HIS A 45 -11.64 0.23 -0.99
N SER A 46 -11.33 -0.83 -0.23
CA SER A 46 -12.25 -1.94 -0.05
C SER A 46 -13.45 -1.52 0.82
N LYS A 47 -14.47 -2.39 0.94
CA LYS A 47 -15.52 -2.17 1.93
C LYS A 47 -15.09 -2.61 3.33
N ALA A 48 -15.43 -1.81 4.32
CA ALA A 48 -15.36 -2.18 5.73
C ALA A 48 -16.60 -3.00 6.15
N VAL A 49 -16.47 -3.75 7.25
CA VAL A 49 -17.57 -4.36 7.99
C VAL A 49 -17.36 -4.08 9.47
N GLU A 50 -17.87 -2.94 9.93
CA GLU A 50 -17.58 -2.36 11.25
C GLU A 50 -18.08 -3.24 12.39
N ARG A 51 -19.21 -3.94 12.22
CA ARG A 51 -19.76 -4.87 13.22
C ARG A 51 -18.80 -6.02 13.55
N LEU A 52 -17.92 -6.38 12.62
CA LEU A 52 -16.95 -7.47 12.77
C LEU A 52 -15.51 -6.95 12.95
N ASP A 53 -15.33 -5.65 13.24
CA ASP A 53 -14.02 -5.00 13.32
C ASP A 53 -13.14 -5.25 12.08
N LEU A 54 -13.76 -5.33 10.89
CA LEU A 54 -13.05 -5.47 9.62
C LEU A 54 -12.90 -4.09 8.98
N PRO A 55 -11.70 -3.48 9.01
CA PRO A 55 -11.48 -2.17 8.40
C PRO A 55 -11.51 -2.27 6.87
N ASP A 56 -11.71 -1.13 6.20
CA ASP A 56 -11.34 -0.98 4.81
C ASP A 56 -9.81 -0.98 4.66
N VAL A 57 -9.35 -1.23 3.44
CA VAL A 57 -7.94 -1.12 3.08
C VAL A 57 -7.81 -0.25 1.84
N MET A 58 -6.80 0.61 1.86
CA MET A 58 -6.44 1.42 0.70
C MET A 58 -5.54 0.62 -0.26
N VAL A 59 -5.87 0.70 -1.54
CA VAL A 59 -5.05 0.30 -2.66
C VAL A 59 -4.60 1.53 -3.42
N SER A 60 -3.44 1.48 -4.05
CA SER A 60 -2.91 2.55 -4.88
C SER A 60 -2.13 1.95 -6.05
N ASP A 61 -1.97 2.69 -7.14
CA ASP A 61 -0.93 2.37 -8.12
C ASP A 61 0.45 2.78 -7.58
N GLY A 62 1.60 2.36 -8.15
CA GLY A 62 1.76 1.37 -9.21
C GLY A 62 3.24 1.01 -9.44
N PRO A 63 3.57 0.27 -10.52
CA PRO A 63 4.75 -0.59 -10.62
C PRO A 63 6.13 0.11 -10.59
N HIS A 64 6.18 1.44 -10.62
CA HIS A 64 7.41 2.24 -10.58
C HIS A 64 7.29 3.48 -9.68
N GLY A 65 6.44 3.43 -8.66
CA GLY A 65 6.28 4.50 -7.67
C GLY A 65 4.86 4.59 -7.14
N LEU A 66 4.73 5.09 -5.91
CA LEU A 66 3.43 5.27 -5.27
C LEU A 66 2.66 6.42 -5.91
N ARG A 67 1.39 6.18 -6.23
CA ARG A 67 0.44 7.15 -6.82
C ARG A 67 -0.82 7.29 -5.97
N LYS A 68 -0.65 7.88 -4.78
CA LYS A 68 -1.76 8.20 -3.89
C LYS A 68 -2.31 9.60 -4.16
N GLN A 69 -3.65 9.72 -4.20
CA GLN A 69 -4.32 11.01 -4.33
C GLN A 69 -4.24 11.78 -3.01
N ASP A 70 -3.95 13.09 -3.10
CA ASP A 70 -4.02 13.98 -1.95
C ASP A 70 -5.50 14.18 -1.55
N MET A 71 -5.79 13.94 -0.27
CA MET A 71 -7.12 14.01 0.31
C MET A 71 -7.68 15.44 0.40
N LEU A 72 -6.81 16.45 0.19
CA LEU A 72 -7.21 17.86 0.15
C LEU A 72 -8.01 18.22 -1.11
N ASP A 73 -7.74 17.56 -2.23
CA ASP A 73 -8.44 17.79 -3.50
C ASP A 73 -9.55 16.75 -3.68
N LYS A 74 -10.72 17.02 -3.10
CA LYS A 74 -11.96 16.23 -3.25
C LYS A 74 -12.56 16.23 -4.67
N GLN A 75 -11.79 16.60 -5.69
CA GLN A 75 -12.22 16.48 -7.08
C GLN A 75 -11.84 15.09 -7.60
N LEU A 76 -12.84 14.22 -7.64
CA LEU A 76 -12.89 12.92 -8.31
C LEU A 76 -11.97 12.87 -9.55
N GLY A 77 -10.75 12.35 -9.37
CA GLY A 77 -9.81 12.06 -10.46
C GLY A 77 -8.93 13.21 -10.97
N LEU A 78 -9.02 14.41 -10.41
CA LEU A 78 -8.17 15.57 -10.77
C LEU A 78 -7.30 16.08 -9.61
N GLY A 79 -7.44 15.50 -8.42
CA GLY A 79 -6.62 15.88 -7.27
C GLY A 79 -5.14 15.62 -7.50
N ALA A 80 -4.31 16.50 -6.97
CA ALA A 80 -2.86 16.32 -7.00
C ALA A 80 -2.48 14.99 -6.32
N SER A 81 -1.48 14.29 -6.85
CA SER A 81 -0.87 13.20 -6.10
C SER A 81 -0.02 13.78 -4.97
N ILE A 82 0.09 13.03 -3.88
CA ILE A 82 1.13 13.30 -2.88
C ILE A 82 2.51 13.28 -3.55
N LYS A 83 3.49 13.91 -2.91
CA LYS A 83 4.88 13.82 -3.36
C LYS A 83 5.42 12.42 -3.10
N ALA A 84 5.75 11.69 -4.17
CA ALA A 84 6.34 10.36 -4.12
C ALA A 84 7.58 10.26 -5.03
N VAL A 85 8.38 9.21 -4.87
CA VAL A 85 9.52 8.95 -5.76
C VAL A 85 9.04 8.27 -7.03
N CYS A 86 9.44 8.81 -8.19
CA CYS A 86 9.23 8.17 -9.48
C CYS A 86 10.48 7.35 -9.85
N PHE A 87 10.37 6.04 -9.76
CA PHE A 87 11.46 5.12 -10.09
C PHE A 87 11.54 4.86 -11.60
N PRO A 88 12.68 4.37 -12.11
CA PRO A 88 12.77 3.92 -13.50
C PRO A 88 11.73 2.85 -13.81
N THR A 89 11.23 2.83 -15.06
CA THR A 89 10.27 1.83 -15.50
C THR A 89 10.85 0.41 -15.44
N ALA A 90 9.97 -0.59 -15.41
CA ALA A 90 10.38 -2.00 -15.39
C ALA A 90 11.35 -2.37 -16.53
N SER A 91 11.21 -1.79 -17.72
CA SER A 91 12.13 -2.03 -18.84
C SER A 91 13.55 -1.51 -18.56
N ALA A 92 13.67 -0.33 -17.94
CA ALA A 92 14.97 0.22 -17.56
C ALA A 92 15.59 -0.54 -16.39
N LEU A 93 14.78 -0.92 -15.40
CA LEU A 93 15.23 -1.76 -14.28
C LEU A 93 15.67 -3.14 -14.75
N ALA A 94 14.98 -3.76 -15.71
CA ALA A 94 15.37 -5.05 -16.28
C ALA A 94 16.73 -4.98 -16.99
N CYS A 95 17.10 -3.84 -17.58
CA CYS A 95 18.42 -3.63 -18.19
C CYS A 95 19.57 -3.66 -17.16
N SER A 96 19.30 -3.57 -15.86
CA SER A 96 20.33 -3.76 -14.83
C SER A 96 20.76 -5.21 -14.68
N PHE A 97 19.87 -6.17 -15.00
CA PHE A 97 20.04 -7.61 -14.68
C PHE A 97 20.42 -7.87 -13.21
N ASP A 98 20.00 -6.99 -12.30
CA ASP A 98 20.37 -7.03 -10.88
C ASP A 98 19.14 -7.32 -9.99
N VAL A 99 19.08 -8.54 -9.45
CA VAL A 99 17.96 -8.97 -8.59
C VAL A 99 18.00 -8.27 -7.22
N GLU A 100 19.19 -7.95 -6.70
CA GLU A 100 19.34 -7.30 -5.39
C GLU A 100 18.91 -5.82 -5.46
N LEU A 101 19.17 -5.17 -6.59
CA LEU A 101 18.65 -3.83 -6.88
C LEU A 101 17.11 -3.84 -6.87
N LEU A 102 16.48 -4.83 -7.51
CA LEU A 102 15.03 -4.97 -7.56
C LEU A 102 14.44 -5.28 -6.17
N ASN A 103 15.13 -6.07 -5.35
CA ASN A 103 14.73 -6.29 -3.96
C ASN A 103 14.77 -4.98 -3.15
N THR A 104 15.86 -4.22 -3.30
CA THR A 104 16.04 -2.91 -2.63
C THR A 104 14.94 -1.93 -3.03
N LEU A 105 14.59 -1.88 -4.32
CA LEU A 105 13.46 -1.09 -4.81
C LEU A 105 12.15 -1.53 -4.18
N GLY A 106 11.88 -2.84 -4.13
CA GLY A 106 10.67 -3.38 -3.51
C GLY A 106 10.55 -3.01 -2.03
N CYS A 107 11.66 -3.05 -1.28
CA CYS A 107 11.69 -2.56 0.10
C CYS A 107 11.36 -1.07 0.19
N ALA A 108 11.97 -0.23 -0.65
CA ALA A 108 11.70 1.20 -0.67
C ALA A 108 10.23 1.52 -0.99
N LEU A 109 9.63 0.83 -1.96
CA LEU A 109 8.20 0.95 -2.28
C LEU A 109 7.32 0.52 -1.09
N GLY A 110 7.69 -0.57 -0.42
CA GLY A 110 6.98 -1.03 0.78
C GLY A 110 7.03 0.00 1.91
N ASP A 111 8.18 0.62 2.14
CA ASP A 111 8.36 1.67 3.15
C ASP A 111 7.53 2.93 2.80
N GLU A 112 7.49 3.34 1.52
CA GLU A 112 6.61 4.43 1.06
C GLU A 112 5.12 4.11 1.28
N CYS A 113 4.69 2.88 0.98
CA CYS A 113 3.30 2.46 1.19
C CYS A 113 2.92 2.48 2.68
N GLN A 114 3.79 1.97 3.56
CA GLN A 114 3.53 1.97 5.00
C GLN A 114 3.45 3.38 5.57
N ALA A 115 4.34 4.29 5.12
CA ALA A 115 4.30 5.70 5.54
C ALA A 115 3.02 6.41 5.12
N GLU A 116 2.42 5.95 4.02
CA GLU A 116 1.22 6.53 3.42
C GLU A 116 -0.06 5.70 3.67
N GLU A 117 -0.03 4.74 4.59
CA GLU A 117 -1.18 3.92 4.97
C GLU A 117 -1.82 3.14 3.78
N VAL A 118 -1.01 2.81 2.78
CA VAL A 118 -1.42 2.00 1.62
C VAL A 118 -1.14 0.52 1.89
N SER A 119 -2.16 -0.31 1.76
CA SER A 119 -2.08 -1.75 2.04
C SER A 119 -1.63 -2.57 0.84
N THR A 120 -2.00 -2.14 -0.37
CA THR A 120 -1.65 -2.80 -1.64
C THR A 120 -1.22 -1.77 -2.66
N LEU A 121 -0.10 -2.03 -3.33
CA LEU A 121 0.45 -1.26 -4.45
C LEU A 121 0.25 -1.98 -5.79
#